data_AF-A0A212K3R5-F1
#
_entry.id   AF-A0A212K3R5-F1
#
_cell.length_a   1.000
_cell.length_b   1.000
_cell.length_c   1.000
_cell.angle_alpha   90.00
_cell.angle_beta   90.00
_cell.angle_gamma   90.00
#
_symmetry.space_group_name_H-M   'P 1'
#
loop_
_entity.id
_entity.type
_entity.pdbx_description
1 polymer ?
#
loop_
_entity_poly.entity_id
_entity_poly.type
_entity_poly.pdbx_seq_one_letter_code
_entity_poly.pdbx_strand_id
1 'polypeptide(L)'
;MFLQGGNMFNIPSFYRLEDGRIWSVAKASFVAKEDAALSEYLDYGLGLGTAPDTMGALSATGLRDALAFYGLPLGNLISLTEAQATQRAVINAGFDSAMIASLTMPSTSTPPSAYAVYTVLEEWKTEYPEEFAALLAIHTARRDALLSAVEAAQTAEEVQAITVSYAV
;
A
#
# COMPACT_ATOMS: atom_id res chain seq x y z
N MET A 1 16.56 35.58 0.44
CA MET A 1 17.03 35.36 1.83
C MET A 1 15.81 35.00 2.65
N PHE A 2 15.45 33.72 2.69
CA PHE A 2 14.32 33.23 3.48
C PHE A 2 14.85 32.52 4.72
N LEU A 3 14.21 32.84 5.84
CA LEU A 3 14.58 32.51 7.20
C LEU A 3 14.65 31.00 7.41
N GLN A 4 15.78 30.54 7.94
CA GLN A 4 15.95 29.22 8.55
C GLN A 4 15.00 29.12 9.75
N GLY A 5 13.80 28.58 9.51
CA GLY A 5 13.03 27.92 10.55
C GLY A 5 13.75 26.61 10.88
N GLY A 6 14.30 26.52 12.09
CA GLY A 6 14.95 25.31 12.59
C GLY A 6 13.96 24.15 12.60
N ASN A 7 14.06 23.26 11.60
CA ASN A 7 13.44 21.95 11.64
C ASN A 7 14.43 20.99 12.30
N MET A 8 14.03 20.46 13.45
CA MET A 8 14.89 19.79 14.44
C MET A 8 15.39 18.39 14.02
N PHE A 9 15.25 18.02 12.75
CA PHE A 9 15.84 16.81 12.15
C PHE A 9 16.22 17.14 10.71
N ASN A 10 17.52 17.30 10.42
CA ASN A 10 18.01 17.36 9.05
C ASN A 10 17.94 15.95 8.45
N ILE A 11 16.74 15.52 8.07
CA ILE A 11 16.52 14.21 7.45
C ILE A 11 17.13 14.28 6.04
N PRO A 12 18.10 13.42 5.71
CA PRO A 12 18.66 13.35 4.37
C PRO A 12 17.59 13.07 3.32
N SER A 13 17.60 13.80 2.20
CA SER A 13 16.68 13.54 1.09
C SER A 13 17.06 12.30 0.30
N PHE A 14 18.32 11.88 0.41
CA PHE A 14 18.86 10.68 -0.24
C PHE A 14 19.63 9.83 0.77
N TYR A 15 19.50 8.51 0.66
CA TYR A 15 20.24 7.55 1.48
C TYR A 15 21.05 6.61 0.61
N ARG A 16 22.24 6.23 1.08
CA ARG A 16 23.12 5.28 0.40
C ARG A 16 23.13 3.93 1.13
N LEU A 17 23.06 2.85 0.37
CA LEU A 17 23.31 1.49 0.86
C LEU A 17 24.76 1.04 0.61
N GLU A 18 25.15 -0.05 1.26
CA GLU A 18 26.47 -0.65 1.12
C GLU A 18 26.74 -1.17 -0.30
N ASP A 19 25.71 -1.66 -0.98
CA ASP A 19 25.77 -2.09 -2.39
C ASP A 19 25.87 -0.93 -3.40
N GLY A 20 25.87 0.31 -2.92
CA GLY A 20 25.99 1.51 -3.74
C GLY A 20 24.70 2.00 -4.39
N ARG A 21 23.54 1.37 -4.11
CA ARG A 21 22.23 1.92 -4.47
C ARG A 21 21.91 3.16 -3.65
N ILE A 22 21.15 4.06 -4.26
CA ILE A 22 20.74 5.33 -3.65
C ILE A 22 19.22 5.39 -3.61
N TRP A 23 18.68 5.61 -2.42
CA TRP A 23 17.26 5.82 -2.18
C TRP A 23 16.92 7.30 -2.21
N SER A 24 15.82 7.66 -2.86
CA SER A 24 15.24 9.00 -2.78
C SER A 24 14.00 8.99 -1.88
N VAL A 25 14.00 9.82 -0.84
CA VAL A 25 12.84 9.97 0.06
C VAL A 25 11.64 10.57 -0.70
N ALA A 26 11.89 11.56 -1.56
CA ALA A 26 10.84 12.23 -2.31
C ALA A 26 10.14 11.30 -3.32
N LYS A 27 10.90 10.42 -3.98
CA LYS A 27 10.35 9.44 -4.95
C LYS A 27 9.94 8.12 -4.31
N ALA A 28 10.24 7.91 -3.03
CA ALA A 28 10.06 6.65 -2.32
C ALA A 28 10.55 5.43 -3.13
N SER A 29 11.71 5.57 -3.78
CA SER A 29 12.26 4.55 -4.68
C SER A 29 13.77 4.69 -4.83
N PHE A 30 14.40 3.63 -5.33
CA PHE A 30 15.81 3.67 -5.73
C PHE A 30 15.97 4.48 -7.01
N VAL A 31 16.96 5.38 -7.01
CA VAL A 31 17.30 6.24 -8.15
C VAL A 31 18.66 5.82 -8.74
N ALA A 32 18.82 6.08 -10.03
CA ALA A 32 20.11 5.96 -10.70
C ALA A 32 21.10 7.00 -10.14
N LYS A 33 22.41 6.74 -10.29
CA LYS A 33 23.44 7.67 -9.81
C LYS A 33 23.45 8.98 -10.61
N GLU A 34 22.93 8.91 -11.83
CA GLU A 34 22.81 10.00 -12.80
C GLU A 34 21.48 10.77 -12.66
N ASP A 35 20.67 10.48 -11.62
CA ASP A 35 19.41 11.17 -11.39
C ASP A 35 19.65 12.67 -11.17
N ALA A 36 18.95 13.51 -11.93
CA ALA A 36 19.17 14.97 -11.90
C ALA A 36 18.96 15.58 -10.51
N ALA A 37 17.99 15.08 -9.74
CA ALA A 37 17.72 15.57 -8.38
C ALA A 37 18.82 15.14 -7.40
N LEU A 38 19.43 13.97 -7.62
CA LEU A 38 20.59 13.53 -6.86
C LEU A 38 21.84 14.35 -7.20
N SER A 39 22.09 14.62 -8.48
CA SER A 39 23.21 15.46 -8.90
C SER A 39 23.11 16.86 -8.30
N GLU A 40 21.94 17.49 -8.41
CA GLU A 40 21.67 18.80 -7.81
C GLU A 40 21.89 18.79 -6.28
N TYR A 41 21.40 17.76 -5.58
CA TYR A 41 21.60 17.59 -4.14
C TYR A 41 23.08 17.52 -3.75
N LEU A 42 23.88 16.78 -4.52
CA LEU A 42 25.32 16.66 -4.28
C LEU A 42 26.08 17.94 -4.66
N ASP A 43 25.65 18.66 -5.70
CA ASP A 43 26.23 19.95 -6.11
C ASP A 43 26.02 21.03 -5.05
N TYR A 44 24.93 20.96 -4.27
CA TYR A 44 24.72 21.78 -3.08
C TYR A 44 25.63 21.41 -1.90
N GLY A 45 26.50 20.39 -2.05
CA GLY A 45 27.42 19.92 -1.01
C GLY A 45 26.74 19.12 0.11
N LEU A 46 25.52 18.62 -0.13
CA LEU A 46 24.79 17.84 0.87
C LEU A 46 25.25 16.37 0.85
N GLY A 47 25.49 15.83 2.04
CA GLY A 47 25.92 14.44 2.20
C GLY A 47 24.75 13.46 2.11
N LEU A 48 25.00 12.28 1.54
CA LEU A 48 24.02 11.20 1.56
C LEU A 48 23.81 10.69 2.99
N GLY A 49 22.55 10.44 3.33
CA GLY A 49 22.16 9.77 4.55
C GLY A 49 22.67 8.34 4.60
N THR A 50 22.89 7.87 5.83
CA THR A 50 23.20 6.47 6.12
C THR A 50 22.21 5.98 7.16
N ALA A 51 21.72 4.76 6.98
CA ALA A 51 20.75 4.14 7.88
C ALA A 51 21.22 2.71 8.15
N PRO A 52 22.11 2.51 9.15
CA PRO A 52 22.59 1.19 9.52
C PRO A 52 21.47 0.38 10.18
N ASP A 53 21.44 -0.92 9.91
CA ASP A 53 20.58 -1.86 10.62
C ASP A 53 21.14 -2.21 12.02
N THR A 54 20.48 -3.13 12.72
CA THR A 54 20.88 -3.60 14.06
C THR A 54 22.26 -4.26 14.09
N MET A 55 22.80 -4.67 12.95
CA MET A 55 24.16 -5.22 12.81
C MET A 55 25.18 -4.16 12.35
N GLY A 56 24.74 -2.92 12.10
CA GLY A 56 25.58 -1.83 11.64
C GLY A 56 25.75 -1.75 10.11
N ALA A 57 25.08 -2.62 9.34
CA ALA A 57 25.20 -2.65 7.89
C ALA A 57 24.24 -1.65 7.23
N LEU A 58 24.67 -1.00 6.15
CA LEU A 58 23.82 -0.07 5.38
C LEU A 58 22.90 -0.85 4.44
N SER A 59 21.97 -1.59 5.05
CA SER A 59 21.06 -2.51 4.36
C SER A 59 19.70 -1.87 4.04
N ALA A 60 18.94 -2.53 3.17
CA ALA A 60 17.57 -2.11 2.86
C ALA A 60 16.67 -2.18 4.10
N THR A 61 16.92 -3.12 5.00
CA THR A 61 16.23 -3.26 6.29
C THR A 61 16.52 -2.07 7.19
N GLY A 62 17.79 -1.67 7.35
CA GLY A 62 18.16 -0.50 8.17
C GLY A 62 17.58 0.79 7.63
N LEU A 63 17.61 0.98 6.31
CA LEU A 63 16.95 2.11 5.64
C LEU A 63 15.45 2.14 5.90
N ARG A 64 14.78 1.01 5.67
CA ARG A 64 13.34 0.86 5.90
C ARG A 64 12.96 1.19 7.35
N ASP A 65 13.67 0.66 8.33
CA ASP A 65 13.40 0.91 9.75
C ASP A 65 13.58 2.40 10.10
N ALA A 66 14.60 3.04 9.54
CA ALA A 66 14.82 4.47 9.70
C ALA A 66 13.68 5.29 9.07
N LEU A 67 13.28 4.98 7.84
CA LEU A 67 12.17 5.67 7.18
C LEU A 67 10.85 5.49 7.94
N ALA A 68 10.58 4.28 8.43
CA ALA A 68 9.40 3.98 9.24
C ALA A 68 9.41 4.78 10.56
N PHE A 69 10.57 4.87 11.23
CA PHE A 69 10.74 5.67 12.45
C PHE A 69 10.45 7.16 12.22
N TYR A 70 10.87 7.70 11.07
CA TYR A 70 10.60 9.09 10.70
C TYR A 70 9.23 9.32 10.05
N GLY A 71 8.40 8.28 9.89
CA GLY A 71 7.09 8.38 9.22
C GLY A 71 7.19 8.74 7.74
N LEU A 72 8.30 8.39 7.08
CA LEU A 72 8.57 8.66 5.68
C LEU A 72 8.01 7.57 4.77
N PRO A 73 7.72 7.88 3.50
CA PRO A 73 7.17 6.89 2.58
C PRO A 73 8.18 5.77 2.31
N LEU A 74 7.76 4.52 2.55
CA LEU A 74 8.58 3.34 2.32
C LEU A 74 8.59 2.92 0.85
N GLY A 75 7.55 3.25 0.07
CA GLY A 75 7.46 2.95 -1.36
C GLY A 75 7.75 1.49 -1.68
N ASN A 76 8.90 1.19 -2.30
CA ASN A 76 9.31 -0.17 -2.65
C ASN A 76 10.07 -0.92 -1.52
N LEU A 77 10.29 -0.31 -0.36
CA LEU A 77 10.97 -0.92 0.81
C LEU A 77 10.02 -1.64 1.77
N ILE A 78 8.72 -1.64 1.49
CA ILE A 78 7.77 -2.52 2.18
C ILE A 78 8.17 -3.98 1.90
N SER A 79 8.16 -4.80 2.94
CA SER A 79 8.49 -6.23 2.79
C SER A 79 7.40 -6.93 1.98
N LEU A 80 7.74 -8.03 1.30
CA LEU A 80 6.75 -8.85 0.58
C LEU A 80 5.60 -9.25 1.52
N THR A 81 5.92 -9.72 2.73
CA THR A 81 4.93 -10.16 3.72
C THR A 81 3.95 -9.04 4.09
N GLU A 82 4.43 -7.82 4.28
CA GLU A 82 3.55 -6.69 4.57
C GLU A 82 2.74 -6.27 3.36
N ALA A 83 3.34 -6.26 2.16
CA ALA A 83 2.60 -5.96 0.94
C ALA A 83 1.44 -6.96 0.78
N GLN A 84 1.70 -8.25 1.01
CA GLN A 84 0.70 -9.30 0.98
C GLN A 84 -0.38 -9.09 2.06
N ALA A 85 0.01 -8.73 3.29
CA ALA A 85 -0.93 -8.50 4.38
C ALA A 85 -1.84 -7.28 4.11
N THR A 86 -1.26 -6.16 3.67
CA THR A 86 -2.00 -4.94 3.29
C THR A 86 -2.93 -5.23 2.12
N GLN A 87 -2.45 -5.90 1.08
CA GLN A 87 -3.26 -6.21 -0.10
C GLN A 87 -4.40 -7.18 0.23
N ARG A 88 -4.17 -8.17 1.10
CA ARG A 88 -5.22 -9.08 1.61
C ARG A 88 -6.33 -8.31 2.33
N ALA A 89 -5.97 -7.31 3.13
CA ALA A 89 -6.94 -6.44 3.80
C ALA A 89 -7.77 -5.62 2.78
N VAL A 90 -7.13 -5.05 1.75
CA VAL A 90 -7.81 -4.32 0.66
C VAL A 90 -8.76 -5.23 -0.12
N ILE A 91 -8.33 -6.45 -0.45
CA ILE A 91 -9.14 -7.45 -1.15
C ILE A 91 -10.40 -7.80 -0.36
N ASN A 92 -10.27 -8.03 0.95
CA ASN A 92 -11.40 -8.36 1.82
C ASN A 92 -12.35 -7.17 2.00
N ALA A 93 -11.83 -5.96 2.21
CA ALA A 93 -12.66 -4.74 2.29
C ALA A 93 -13.39 -4.45 0.98
N GLY A 94 -12.75 -4.71 -0.16
CA GLY A 94 -13.37 -4.60 -1.49
C GLY A 94 -14.48 -5.64 -1.71
N PHE A 95 -14.29 -6.87 -1.22
CA PHE A 95 -15.32 -7.92 -1.25
C PHE A 95 -16.55 -7.48 -0.45
N ASP A 96 -16.36 -7.01 0.78
CA ASP A 96 -17.46 -6.54 1.63
C ASP A 96 -18.18 -5.35 0.99
N SER A 97 -17.42 -4.39 0.46
CA SER A 97 -17.98 -3.21 -0.22
C SER A 97 -18.79 -3.58 -1.46
N ALA A 98 -18.33 -4.56 -2.24
CA ALA A 98 -19.01 -5.01 -3.44
C ALA A 98 -20.29 -5.79 -3.14
N MET A 99 -20.28 -6.61 -2.07
CA MET A 99 -21.50 -7.23 -1.55
C MET A 99 -22.51 -6.15 -1.12
N ILE A 100 -22.09 -5.17 -0.33
CA ILE A 100 -22.97 -4.06 0.09
C ILE A 100 -23.51 -3.27 -1.11
N ALA A 101 -22.66 -2.92 -2.08
CA ALA A 101 -23.07 -2.15 -3.25
C ALA A 101 -24.08 -2.90 -4.13
N SER A 102 -23.91 -4.21 -4.32
CA SER A 102 -24.86 -5.05 -5.07
C SER A 102 -26.23 -5.14 -4.39
N LEU A 103 -26.26 -4.97 -3.07
CA LEU A 103 -27.47 -5.02 -2.24
C LEU A 103 -28.20 -3.68 -2.19
N THR A 104 -27.45 -2.58 -2.25
CA THR A 104 -27.99 -1.24 -2.13
C THR A 104 -28.14 -0.65 -3.53
N MET A 105 -29.36 -0.68 -4.08
CA MET A 105 -29.73 0.18 -5.21
C MET A 105 -29.21 1.62 -5.01
N PRO A 106 -28.99 2.43 -6.07
CA PRO A 106 -28.38 3.75 -5.97
C PRO A 106 -29.32 4.73 -5.23
N SER A 107 -29.33 4.66 -3.91
CA SER A 107 -30.08 5.58 -3.08
C SER A 107 -29.20 6.79 -2.86
N THR A 108 -29.43 7.79 -3.71
CA THR A 108 -28.80 9.10 -3.65
C THR A 108 -29.17 9.77 -2.33
N SER A 109 -28.29 9.74 -1.35
CA SER A 109 -27.90 10.91 -0.51
C SER A 109 -27.34 10.52 0.87
N THR A 110 -27.46 9.27 1.33
CA THR A 110 -26.91 8.82 2.62
C THR A 110 -26.52 7.34 2.57
N PRO A 111 -25.30 6.95 2.96
CA PRO A 111 -24.93 5.54 3.10
C PRO A 111 -25.87 4.86 4.13
N PRO A 112 -26.47 3.70 3.80
CA PRO A 112 -27.31 2.99 4.76
C PRO A 112 -26.50 2.57 5.99
N SER A 113 -27.15 2.53 7.16
CA SER A 113 -26.51 2.07 8.39
C SER A 113 -26.20 0.56 8.31
N ALA A 114 -25.22 0.09 9.08
CA ALA A 114 -24.87 -1.34 9.12
C ALA A 114 -26.06 -2.24 9.46
N TYR A 115 -26.96 -1.78 10.33
CA TYR A 115 -28.19 -2.50 10.67
C TYR A 115 -29.17 -2.56 9.49
N ALA A 116 -29.35 -1.46 8.74
CA ALA A 116 -30.22 -1.44 7.57
C ALA A 116 -29.71 -2.38 6.47
N VAL A 117 -28.39 -2.39 6.23
CA VAL A 117 -27.75 -3.32 5.28
C VAL A 117 -27.96 -4.76 5.71
N TYR A 118 -27.78 -5.07 7.00
CA TYR A 118 -27.99 -6.41 7.55
C TYR A 118 -29.44 -6.89 7.36
N THR A 119 -30.44 -6.05 7.67
CA THR A 119 -31.85 -6.43 7.51
C THR A 119 -32.18 -6.76 6.07
N VAL A 120 -31.77 -5.90 5.12
CA VAL A 120 -31.98 -6.14 3.68
C VAL A 120 -31.29 -7.43 3.22
N LEU A 121 -30.10 -7.71 3.74
CA LEU A 121 -29.36 -8.95 3.45
C LEU A 121 -30.14 -10.19 3.90
N GLU A 122 -30.67 -10.19 5.13
CA GLU A 122 -31.43 -11.33 5.67
C GLU A 122 -32.77 -11.51 4.96
N GLU A 123 -33.45 -10.42 4.59
CA GLU A 123 -34.65 -10.46 3.76
C GLU A 123 -34.34 -11.07 2.38
N TRP A 124 -33.27 -10.62 1.72
CA TRP A 124 -32.89 -11.12 0.39
C TRP A 124 -32.50 -12.59 0.41
N LYS A 125 -31.73 -13.03 1.41
CA LYS A 125 -31.40 -14.46 1.61
C LYS A 125 -32.65 -15.32 1.74
N THR A 126 -33.71 -14.79 2.32
CA THR A 126 -34.98 -15.50 2.53
C THR A 126 -35.82 -15.53 1.26
N GLU A 127 -35.90 -14.41 0.54
CA GLU A 127 -36.77 -14.27 -0.63
C GLU A 127 -36.13 -14.80 -1.93
N TYR A 128 -34.80 -14.67 -2.10
CA TYR A 128 -34.05 -15.10 -3.28
C TYR A 128 -32.75 -15.83 -2.91
N PRO A 129 -32.84 -17.00 -2.25
CA PRO A 129 -31.66 -17.73 -1.76
C PRO A 129 -30.70 -18.18 -2.88
N GLU A 130 -31.22 -18.54 -4.05
CA GLU A 130 -30.39 -18.99 -5.19
C GLU A 130 -29.62 -17.82 -5.82
N GLU A 131 -30.26 -16.65 -5.97
CA GLU A 131 -29.62 -15.45 -6.51
C GLU A 131 -28.55 -14.92 -5.54
N PHE A 132 -28.85 -14.92 -4.25
CA PHE A 132 -27.87 -14.58 -3.21
C PHE A 132 -26.66 -15.52 -3.25
N ALA A 133 -26.90 -16.84 -3.35
CA ALA A 133 -25.83 -17.82 -3.43
C ALA A 133 -24.98 -17.65 -4.70
N ALA A 134 -25.61 -17.36 -5.84
CA ALA A 134 -24.91 -17.11 -7.10
C ALA A 134 -24.03 -15.85 -7.01
N LEU A 135 -24.56 -14.76 -6.47
CA LEU A 135 -23.80 -13.52 -6.28
C LEU A 135 -22.63 -13.74 -5.32
N LEU A 136 -22.88 -14.37 -4.16
CA LEU A 136 -21.84 -14.71 -3.20
C LEU A 136 -20.74 -15.56 -3.84
N ALA A 137 -21.10 -16.53 -4.68
CA ALA A 137 -20.14 -17.37 -5.38
C ALA A 137 -19.26 -16.57 -6.36
N ILE A 138 -19.84 -15.62 -7.12
CA ILE A 138 -19.09 -14.75 -8.05
C ILE A 138 -18.07 -13.91 -7.29
N HIS A 139 -18.47 -13.21 -6.23
CA HIS A 139 -17.55 -12.37 -5.45
C HIS A 139 -16.51 -13.21 -4.71
N THR A 140 -16.91 -14.39 -4.20
CA THR A 140 -15.99 -15.32 -3.53
C THR A 140 -14.92 -15.82 -4.50
N ALA A 141 -15.31 -16.27 -5.69
CA ALA A 141 -14.36 -16.72 -6.71
C ALA A 141 -13.40 -15.61 -7.12
N ARG A 142 -13.89 -14.37 -7.24
CA ARG A 142 -13.04 -13.21 -7.53
C ARG A 142 -12.05 -12.91 -6.40
N ARG A 143 -12.51 -12.93 -5.15
CA ARG A 143 -11.68 -12.74 -3.96
C ARG A 143 -10.57 -13.80 -3.92
N ASP A 144 -10.94 -15.06 -4.09
CA ASP A 144 -10.00 -16.18 -3.99
C ASP A 144 -8.97 -16.13 -5.13
N ALA A 145 -9.36 -15.73 -6.34
CA ALA A 145 -8.42 -15.48 -7.44
C ALA A 145 -7.43 -14.35 -7.14
N LEU A 146 -7.90 -13.25 -6.53
CA LEU A 146 -7.04 -12.13 -6.12
C LEU A 146 -6.08 -12.55 -5.00
N LEU A 147 -6.56 -13.30 -4.00
CA LEU A 147 -5.73 -13.83 -2.93
C LEU A 147 -4.66 -14.80 -3.44
N SER A 148 -5.03 -15.66 -4.39
CA SER A 148 -4.08 -16.55 -5.05
C SER A 148 -2.99 -15.77 -5.82
N ALA A 149 -3.35 -14.68 -6.50
CA ALA A 149 -2.38 -13.80 -7.15
C ALA A 149 -1.42 -13.14 -6.13
N VAL A 150 -1.94 -12.69 -4.98
CA VAL A 150 -1.12 -12.13 -3.89
C VAL A 150 -0.13 -13.16 -3.34
N GLU A 151 -0.56 -14.41 -3.20
CA GLU A 151 0.30 -15.51 -2.73
C GLU A 151 1.34 -15.94 -3.76
N ALA A 152 1.03 -15.83 -5.06
CA ALA A 152 1.95 -16.17 -6.14
C ALA A 152 3.03 -15.11 -6.38
N ALA A 153 2.77 -13.85 -6.01
CA ALA A 153 3.72 -12.75 -6.18
C ALA A 153 5.02 -12.97 -5.37
N GLN A 154 6.15 -12.68 -6.01
CA GLN A 154 7.49 -12.86 -5.46
C GLN A 154 8.10 -11.55 -4.95
N THR A 155 7.54 -10.40 -5.33
CA THR A 155 8.00 -9.08 -4.87
C THR A 155 6.86 -8.21 -4.35
N ALA A 156 7.19 -7.22 -3.51
CA ALA A 156 6.22 -6.28 -2.99
C ALA A 156 5.59 -5.43 -4.11
N GLU A 157 6.35 -5.11 -5.16
CA GLU A 157 5.84 -4.40 -6.35
C GLU A 157 4.84 -5.24 -7.12
N GLU A 158 5.09 -6.54 -7.30
CA GLU A 158 4.14 -7.45 -7.95
C GLU A 158 2.81 -7.50 -7.17
N VAL A 159 2.88 -7.55 -5.83
CA VAL A 159 1.67 -7.48 -4.99
C VAL A 159 0.94 -6.16 -5.14
N GLN A 160 1.65 -5.03 -5.10
CA GLN A 160 1.06 -3.69 -5.24
C GLN A 160 0.49 -3.43 -6.63
N ALA A 161 1.00 -4.10 -7.66
CA ALA A 161 0.46 -4.02 -9.02
C ALA A 161 -0.87 -4.77 -9.20
N ILE A 162 -1.27 -5.62 -8.25
CA ILE A 162 -2.55 -6.34 -8.32
C ILE A 162 -3.71 -5.34 -8.20
N THR A 163 -4.44 -5.17 -9.31
CA THR A 163 -5.62 -4.32 -9.33
C THR A 163 -6.80 -5.05 -8.67
N VAL A 164 -7.29 -4.52 -7.55
CA VAL A 164 -8.48 -5.01 -6.87
C VAL A 164 -9.71 -4.37 -7.52
N SER A 165 -10.54 -5.22 -8.14
CA SER A 165 -11.79 -4.81 -8.76
C SER A 165 -12.79 -5.96 -8.64
N TYR A 166 -13.99 -5.60 -8.20
CA TYR A 166 -15.16 -6.46 -8.08
C TYR A 166 -16.26 -5.92 -8.99
N ALA A 167 -17.04 -6.82 -9.59
CA ALA A 167 -18.27 -6.43 -10.26
C ALA A 167 -19.28 -5.92 -9.21
N VAL A 168 -20.10 -4.94 -9.56
CA VAL A 168 -21.19 -4.38 -8.75
C VAL A 168 -22.34 -4.03 -9.67
#